data_AF-A0A2D6BT16-F1
#
_entry.id   AF-A0A2D6BT16-F1
#
_cell.length_a   1.000
_cell.length_b   1.000
_cell.length_c   1.000
_cell.angle_alpha   90.00
_cell.angle_beta   90.00
_cell.angle_gamma   90.00
#
_symmetry.space_group_name_H-M   'P 1'
#
loop_
_entity.id
_entity.type
_entity.pdbx_description
1 polymer ?
#
loop_
_entity_poly.entity_id
_entity_poly.type
_entity_poly.pdbx_seq_one_letter_code
_entity_poly.pdbx_strand_id
1 'polypeptide(L)'
;MLESIAGISTLLFILAGGAVSVRLTALAWRTGGFAEWMLGPGLFLVVGAGYPILITGQQLTLGDHAMGPLTLTTALVVMSVGWGLVWTFTWRVFRPEEAWARALALVSYLVLAITAAEGVHRALTIGEPRDILIPSWGAIGHQLNAMALFSWTGFEAFRYQALLRKRLALGLANPVVANRFFLWGVVSIFSIISMAGPLIAGLMGVDFMANPYVLLSVSVGGLTTAVTLYLAFLPPKAYLRRIERSSS
;
A
#
# COMPACT_ATOMS: atom_id res chain seq x y z
N MET A 1 -16.60 12.50 15.45
CA MET A 1 -16.60 13.01 14.06
C MET A 1 -15.34 12.59 13.29
N LEU A 2 -14.13 12.88 13.77
CA LEU A 2 -12.88 12.50 13.07
C LEU A 2 -12.73 10.97 12.91
N GLU A 3 -13.08 10.18 13.91
CA GLU A 3 -13.10 8.71 13.81
C GLU A 3 -13.99 8.22 12.68
N SER A 4 -15.19 8.80 12.53
CA SER A 4 -16.12 8.47 11.45
C SER A 4 -15.53 8.81 10.08
N ILE A 5 -14.82 9.94 9.96
CA ILE A 5 -14.13 10.34 8.73
C ILE A 5 -13.00 9.36 8.40
N ALA A 6 -12.20 8.96 9.40
CA ALA A 6 -11.12 8.00 9.24
C ALA A 6 -11.66 6.62 8.84
N GLY A 7 -12.76 6.17 9.46
CA GLY A 7 -13.45 4.93 9.11
C GLY A 7 -13.98 4.93 7.67
N ILE A 8 -14.67 6.00 7.26
CA ILE A 8 -15.16 6.15 5.87
C ILE A 8 -13.99 6.19 4.88
N SER A 9 -12.93 6.94 5.18
CA SER A 9 -11.73 6.99 4.33
C SER A 9 -11.10 5.61 4.17
N THR A 10 -10.95 4.86 5.26
CA THR A 10 -10.39 3.50 5.26
C THR A 10 -11.26 2.56 4.43
N LEU A 11 -12.59 2.64 4.58
CA LEU A 11 -13.53 1.86 3.78
C LEU A 11 -13.42 2.17 2.29
N LEU A 12 -13.38 3.46 1.92
CA LEU A 12 -13.21 3.87 0.52
C LEU A 12 -11.88 3.40 -0.05
N PHE A 13 -10.81 3.44 0.74
CA PHE A 13 -9.51 2.90 0.36
C PHE A 13 -9.55 1.39 0.11
N ILE A 14 -10.17 0.61 1.00
CA ILE A 14 -10.37 -0.84 0.84
C ILE A 14 -11.19 -1.14 -0.42
N LEU A 15 -12.30 -0.44 -0.64
CA LEU A 15 -13.18 -0.66 -1.80
C LEU A 15 -12.49 -0.29 -3.12
N ALA A 16 -11.83 0.88 -3.18
CA ALA A 16 -11.09 1.31 -4.37
C ALA A 16 -9.92 0.37 -4.66
N GLY A 17 -9.13 0.01 -3.64
CA GLY A 17 -8.03 -0.94 -3.75
C GLY A 17 -8.49 -2.30 -4.21
N GLY A 18 -9.56 -2.84 -3.62
CA GLY A 18 -10.17 -4.12 -4.02
C GLY A 18 -10.66 -4.11 -5.47
N ALA A 19 -11.39 -3.07 -5.89
CA ALA A 19 -11.87 -2.94 -7.26
C ALA A 19 -10.74 -2.87 -8.29
N VAL A 20 -9.70 -2.07 -8.00
CA VAL A 20 -8.50 -1.97 -8.83
C VAL A 20 -7.77 -3.32 -8.90
N SER A 21 -7.64 -4.01 -7.78
CA SER A 21 -6.95 -5.29 -7.70
C SER A 21 -7.66 -6.38 -8.51
N VAL A 22 -8.98 -6.51 -8.38
CA VAL A 22 -9.78 -7.45 -9.18
C VAL A 22 -9.62 -7.17 -10.67
N ARG A 23 -9.68 -5.89 -11.07
CA ARG A 23 -9.50 -5.53 -12.47
C ARG A 23 -8.10 -5.86 -12.97
N LEU A 24 -7.05 -5.54 -12.22
CA LEU A 24 -5.67 -5.80 -12.62
C LEU A 24 -5.42 -7.31 -12.73
N THR A 25 -5.88 -8.11 -11.77
CA THR A 25 -5.78 -9.56 -11.84
C THR A 25 -6.53 -10.14 -13.04
N ALA A 26 -7.77 -9.67 -13.30
CA ALA A 26 -8.53 -10.09 -14.47
C ALA A 26 -7.86 -9.67 -15.79
N LEU A 27 -7.19 -8.52 -15.81
CA LEU A 27 -6.40 -8.06 -16.96
C LEU A 27 -5.16 -8.96 -17.14
N ALA A 28 -4.44 -9.26 -16.06
CA ALA A 28 -3.27 -10.14 -16.06
C ALA A 28 -3.59 -11.52 -16.62
N TRP A 29 -4.76 -12.07 -16.28
CA TRP A 29 -5.24 -13.35 -16.84
C TRP A 29 -5.47 -13.29 -18.34
N ARG A 30 -5.90 -12.14 -18.86
CA ARG A 30 -6.18 -11.96 -20.29
C ARG A 30 -4.92 -11.64 -21.10
N THR A 31 -4.01 -10.84 -20.55
CA THR A 31 -2.85 -10.33 -21.28
C THR A 31 -1.56 -11.12 -21.01
N GLY A 32 -1.51 -11.91 -19.94
CA GLY A 32 -0.27 -12.51 -19.45
C GLY A 32 0.74 -11.48 -18.93
N GLY A 33 0.30 -10.23 -18.71
CA GLY A 33 1.17 -9.12 -18.33
C GLY A 33 1.76 -9.32 -16.93
N PHE A 34 3.09 -9.34 -16.84
CA PHE A 34 3.82 -9.54 -15.58
C PHE A 34 3.49 -8.46 -14.55
N ALA A 35 3.41 -7.20 -14.99
CA ALA A 35 3.15 -6.06 -14.13
C ALA A 35 1.79 -6.19 -13.42
N GLU A 36 0.76 -6.57 -14.16
CA GLU A 36 -0.59 -6.78 -13.66
C GLU A 36 -0.66 -7.98 -12.71
N TRP A 37 0.07 -9.06 -13.01
CA TRP A 37 0.16 -10.26 -12.17
C TRP A 37 0.82 -10.00 -10.81
N MET A 38 1.78 -9.09 -10.73
CA MET A 38 2.40 -8.72 -9.46
C MET A 38 1.55 -7.69 -8.72
N LEU A 39 1.08 -6.66 -9.41
CA LEU A 39 0.41 -5.53 -8.77
C LEU A 39 -1.01 -5.85 -8.33
N GLY A 40 -1.81 -6.55 -9.15
CA GLY A 40 -3.21 -6.87 -8.83
C GLY A 40 -3.35 -7.71 -7.56
N PRO A 41 -2.80 -8.94 -7.51
CA PRO A 41 -2.78 -9.75 -6.31
C PRO A 41 -2.05 -9.10 -5.14
N GLY A 42 -0.96 -8.37 -5.38
CA GLY A 42 -0.25 -7.62 -4.33
C GLY A 42 -1.14 -6.60 -3.62
N LEU A 43 -1.83 -5.74 -4.38
CA LEU A 43 -2.78 -4.78 -3.85
C LEU A 43 -3.99 -5.46 -3.19
N PHE A 44 -4.46 -6.59 -3.72
CA PHE A 44 -5.55 -7.34 -3.09
C PHE A 44 -5.12 -7.86 -1.71
N LEU A 45 -3.97 -8.51 -1.63
CA LEU A 45 -3.48 -9.08 -0.37
C LEU A 45 -3.17 -7.99 0.66
N VAL A 46 -2.61 -6.84 0.25
CA VAL A 46 -2.38 -5.73 1.18
C VAL A 46 -3.70 -5.05 1.56
N VAL A 47 -4.40 -4.47 0.58
CA VAL A 47 -5.51 -3.52 0.80
C VAL A 47 -6.88 -4.21 0.83
N GLY A 48 -7.13 -5.12 -0.10
CA GLY A 48 -8.44 -5.78 -0.24
C GLY A 48 -8.74 -6.80 0.86
N ALA A 49 -7.73 -7.56 1.30
CA ALA A 49 -7.86 -8.64 2.27
C ALA A 49 -7.09 -8.34 3.57
N GLY A 50 -5.82 -7.96 3.47
CA GLY A 50 -4.94 -7.76 4.62
C GLY A 50 -5.46 -6.71 5.61
N TYR A 51 -5.80 -5.51 5.14
CA TYR A 51 -6.34 -4.45 5.99
C TYR A 51 -7.65 -4.85 6.71
N PRO A 52 -8.68 -5.39 6.03
CA PRO A 52 -9.87 -5.89 6.71
C PRO A 52 -9.56 -6.95 7.78
N ILE A 53 -8.73 -7.95 7.46
CA ILE A 53 -8.35 -9.00 8.42
C ILE A 53 -7.62 -8.37 9.61
N LEU A 54 -6.72 -7.40 9.38
CA LEU A 54 -6.01 -6.69 10.44
C LEU A 54 -6.98 -5.95 11.37
N ILE A 55 -7.91 -5.16 10.82
CA ILE A 55 -8.90 -4.41 11.60
C ILE A 55 -9.78 -5.37 12.40
N THR A 56 -10.28 -6.44 11.78
CA THR A 56 -11.07 -7.46 12.47
C THR A 56 -10.26 -8.14 13.58
N GLY A 57 -8.99 -8.48 13.32
CA GLY A 57 -8.10 -9.07 14.32
C GLY A 57 -7.88 -8.17 15.53
N GLN A 58 -7.72 -6.86 15.30
CA GLN A 58 -7.62 -5.89 16.39
C GLN A 58 -8.88 -5.84 17.25
N GLN A 59 -10.07 -5.86 16.63
CA GLN A 59 -11.34 -5.89 17.36
C GLN A 59 -11.55 -7.21 18.13
N LEU A 60 -11.24 -8.34 17.51
CA LEU A 60 -11.35 -9.66 18.15
C LEU A 60 -10.40 -9.79 19.34
N THR A 61 -9.19 -9.22 19.25
CA THR A 61 -8.21 -9.22 20.36
C THR A 61 -8.75 -8.55 21.63
N LEU A 62 -9.76 -7.68 21.53
CA LEU A 62 -10.40 -7.05 22.69
C LEU A 62 -11.49 -7.90 23.34
N GLY A 63 -12.00 -8.95 22.68
CA GLY A 63 -13.15 -9.73 23.13
C GLY A 63 -13.00 -11.25 23.12
N ASP A 64 -12.17 -11.81 22.24
CA ASP A 64 -11.90 -13.25 22.09
C ASP A 64 -10.39 -13.52 22.12
N HIS A 65 -9.95 -14.14 23.21
CA HIS A 65 -8.52 -14.37 23.48
C HIS A 65 -7.85 -15.35 22.52
N ALA A 66 -8.61 -16.22 21.83
CA ALA A 66 -8.04 -17.22 20.92
C ALA A 66 -8.05 -16.73 19.46
N MET A 67 -9.15 -16.11 19.02
CA MET A 67 -9.31 -15.72 17.61
C MET A 67 -8.54 -14.45 17.23
N GLY A 68 -8.34 -13.52 18.17
CA GLY A 68 -7.62 -12.26 17.93
C GLY A 68 -6.18 -12.48 17.41
N PRO A 69 -5.31 -13.17 18.17
CA PRO A 69 -3.91 -13.42 17.79
C PRO A 69 -3.77 -14.15 16.44
N LEU A 70 -4.60 -15.17 16.20
CA LEU A 70 -4.59 -15.93 14.94
C LEU A 70 -4.98 -15.04 13.75
N THR A 71 -5.98 -14.19 13.91
CA THR A 71 -6.45 -13.28 12.86
C THR A 71 -5.39 -12.21 12.56
N LEU A 72 -4.75 -11.63 13.58
CA LEU A 72 -3.65 -10.67 13.41
C LEU A 72 -2.44 -11.29 12.70
N THR A 73 -2.07 -12.51 13.08
CA THR A 73 -0.98 -13.26 12.42
C THR A 73 -1.30 -13.52 10.96
N THR A 74 -2.54 -13.93 10.67
CA THR A 74 -3.01 -14.14 9.30
C THR A 74 -2.92 -12.86 8.49
N ALA A 75 -3.36 -11.73 9.05
CA ALA A 75 -3.24 -10.43 8.39
C ALA A 75 -1.78 -10.10 8.04
N LEU A 76 -0.86 -10.27 9.00
CA LEU A 76 0.55 -9.94 8.80
C LEU A 76 1.21 -10.80 7.71
N VAL A 77 0.94 -12.10 7.69
CA VAL A 77 1.46 -13.01 6.65
C VAL A 77 0.89 -12.62 5.28
N VAL A 78 -0.43 -12.43 5.19
CA VAL A 78 -1.12 -12.03 3.95
C VAL A 78 -0.56 -10.71 3.42
N MET A 79 -0.43 -9.70 4.28
CA MET A 79 0.14 -8.41 3.90
C MET A 79 1.61 -8.52 3.51
N SER A 80 2.41 -9.35 4.20
CA SER A 80 3.83 -9.57 3.86
C SER A 80 4.00 -10.16 2.48
N VAL A 81 3.19 -11.16 2.11
CA VAL A 81 3.17 -11.71 0.75
C VAL A 81 2.76 -10.63 -0.26
N GLY A 82 1.71 -9.86 0.06
CA GLY A 82 1.25 -8.75 -0.77
C GLY A 82 2.34 -7.71 -1.02
N TRP A 83 3.04 -7.26 0.02
CA TRP A 83 4.17 -6.34 -0.10
C TRP A 83 5.34 -6.93 -0.90
N GLY A 84 5.62 -8.22 -0.73
CA GLY A 84 6.61 -8.93 -1.54
C GLY A 84 6.30 -8.85 -3.04
N LEU A 85 5.03 -9.02 -3.43
CA LEU A 85 4.60 -8.87 -4.82
C LEU A 85 4.77 -7.42 -5.33
N VAL A 86 4.45 -6.41 -4.51
CA VAL A 86 4.63 -5.00 -4.91
C VAL A 86 6.12 -4.62 -5.01
N TRP A 87 6.98 -5.13 -4.11
CA TRP A 87 8.44 -5.01 -4.25
C TRP A 87 8.93 -5.63 -5.56
N THR A 88 8.43 -6.83 -5.89
CA THR A 88 8.76 -7.51 -7.14
C THR A 88 8.34 -6.70 -8.36
N PHE A 89 7.13 -6.13 -8.33
CA PHE A 89 6.64 -5.20 -9.36
C PHE A 89 7.58 -4.02 -9.53
N THR A 90 7.89 -3.30 -8.46
CA THR A 90 8.72 -2.08 -8.51
C THR A 90 10.11 -2.39 -9.07
N TRP A 91 10.75 -3.46 -8.58
CA TRP A 91 12.06 -3.88 -9.10
C TRP A 91 12.01 -4.25 -10.58
N ARG A 92 11.13 -5.16 -10.98
CA ARG A 92 11.12 -5.71 -12.34
C ARG A 92 10.61 -4.74 -13.39
N VAL A 93 9.71 -3.81 -13.03
CA VAL A 93 9.17 -2.83 -13.97
C VAL A 93 10.13 -1.66 -14.17
N PHE A 94 10.74 -1.15 -13.09
CA PHE A 94 11.57 0.05 -13.20
C PHE A 94 13.05 -0.25 -13.43
N ARG A 95 13.58 -1.32 -12.83
CA ARG A 95 15.03 -1.60 -12.76
C ARG A 95 15.36 -3.10 -12.85
N PRO A 96 14.90 -3.82 -13.90
CA PRO A 96 15.06 -5.28 -13.99
C PRO A 96 16.53 -5.74 -14.02
N GLU A 97 17.41 -4.94 -14.61
CA GLU A 97 18.83 -5.30 -14.83
C GLU A 97 19.78 -4.77 -13.75
N GLU A 98 19.30 -3.88 -12.88
CA GLU A 98 20.16 -3.25 -11.88
C GLU A 98 20.37 -4.14 -10.66
N ALA A 99 21.63 -4.46 -10.36
CA ALA A 99 22.00 -5.32 -9.24
C ALA A 99 21.58 -4.73 -7.88
N TRP A 100 21.68 -3.41 -7.71
CA TRP A 100 21.30 -2.74 -6.47
C TRP A 100 19.79 -2.82 -6.20
N ALA A 101 18.96 -2.74 -7.25
CA ALA A 101 17.51 -2.81 -7.16
C ALA A 101 17.07 -4.23 -6.75
N ARG A 102 17.73 -5.25 -7.31
CA ARG A 102 17.56 -6.64 -6.89
C ARG A 102 17.96 -6.83 -5.44
N ALA A 103 19.13 -6.33 -5.04
CA ALA A 103 19.61 -6.43 -3.66
C ALA A 103 18.64 -5.78 -2.68
N LEU A 104 18.13 -4.59 -3.01
CA LEU A 104 17.13 -3.89 -2.20
C LEU A 104 15.85 -4.73 -2.04
N ALA A 105 15.31 -5.29 -3.12
CA ALA A 105 14.14 -6.17 -3.04
C ALA A 105 14.40 -7.43 -2.19
N LEU A 106 15.57 -8.05 -2.31
CA LEU A 106 15.95 -9.22 -1.50
C LEU A 106 16.06 -8.87 -0.01
N VAL A 107 16.68 -7.73 0.32
CA VAL A 107 16.74 -7.23 1.71
C VAL A 107 15.32 -7.01 2.24
N SER A 108 14.44 -6.43 1.44
CA SER A 108 13.03 -6.23 1.83
C SER A 108 12.28 -7.54 2.05
N TYR A 109 12.52 -8.59 1.26
CA TYR A 109 11.94 -9.91 1.52
C TYR A 109 12.43 -10.50 2.85
N LEU A 110 13.72 -10.32 3.16
CA LEU A 110 14.27 -10.77 4.45
C LEU A 110 13.63 -10.01 5.62
N VAL A 111 13.46 -8.69 5.51
CA VAL A 111 12.76 -7.89 6.52
C VAL A 111 11.31 -8.35 6.67
N LEU A 112 10.58 -8.58 5.57
CA LEU A 112 9.21 -9.10 5.61
C LEU A 112 9.13 -10.47 6.27
N ALA A 113 10.07 -11.37 5.97
CA ALA A 113 10.12 -12.70 6.59
C ALA A 113 10.39 -12.63 8.10
N ILE A 114 11.37 -11.81 8.53
CA ILE A 114 11.71 -11.63 9.95
C ILE A 114 10.54 -11.01 10.71
N THR A 115 9.92 -9.96 10.16
CA THR A 115 8.79 -9.27 10.81
C THR A 115 7.55 -10.14 10.87
N ALA A 116 7.27 -10.95 9.83
CA ALA A 116 6.20 -11.94 9.86
C ALA A 116 6.46 -13.03 10.90
N ALA A 117 7.68 -13.57 10.96
CA ALA A 117 8.05 -14.58 11.95
C ALA A 117 7.96 -14.05 13.39
N GLU A 118 8.34 -12.79 13.62
CA GLU A 118 8.20 -12.12 14.91
C GLU A 118 6.72 -11.95 15.29
N GLY A 119 5.85 -11.54 14.37
CA GLY A 119 4.42 -11.44 14.64
C GLY A 119 3.77 -12.78 14.96
N VAL A 120 4.14 -13.84 14.22
CA VAL A 120 3.72 -15.23 14.52
C VAL A 120 4.19 -15.63 15.92
N HIS A 121 5.46 -15.38 16.23
CA HIS A 121 6.04 -15.70 17.53
C HIS A 121 5.27 -14.99 18.66
N ARG A 122 5.06 -13.67 18.53
CA ARG A 122 4.30 -12.88 19.51
C ARG A 122 2.89 -13.40 19.70
N ALA A 123 2.19 -13.75 18.63
CA ALA A 123 0.84 -14.29 18.73
C ALA A 123 0.76 -15.65 19.45
N LEU A 124 1.86 -16.42 19.46
CA LEU A 124 1.93 -17.71 20.14
C LEU A 124 2.45 -17.63 21.57
N THR A 125 3.21 -16.59 21.93
CA THR A 125 3.89 -16.50 23.23
C THR A 125 3.33 -15.45 24.18
N ILE A 126 2.64 -14.43 23.67
CA ILE A 126 2.05 -13.39 24.52
C ILE A 126 0.79 -13.94 25.18
N GLY A 127 0.79 -13.99 26.52
CA GLY A 127 -0.32 -14.52 27.31
C GLY A 127 -1.54 -13.60 27.35
N GLU A 128 -1.34 -12.28 27.34
CA GLU A 128 -2.41 -11.28 27.33
C GLU A 128 -2.60 -10.72 25.91
N PRO A 129 -3.72 -11.01 25.22
CA PRO A 129 -3.89 -10.61 23.81
C PRO A 129 -3.75 -9.12 23.55
N ARG A 130 -4.11 -8.26 24.52
CA ARG A 130 -3.96 -6.80 24.40
C ARG A 130 -2.50 -6.36 24.22
N ASP A 131 -1.55 -7.10 24.76
CA ASP A 131 -0.13 -6.79 24.63
C ASP A 131 0.39 -7.01 23.21
N ILE A 132 -0.34 -7.75 22.35
CA ILE A 132 -0.04 -7.88 20.93
C ILE A 132 -0.23 -6.55 20.19
N LEU A 133 -1.16 -5.70 20.66
CA LEU A 133 -1.44 -4.39 20.08
C LEU A 133 -0.35 -3.36 20.40
N ILE A 134 0.51 -3.63 21.39
CA ILE A 134 1.66 -2.78 21.70
C ILE A 134 2.65 -2.86 20.52
N PRO A 135 3.09 -1.72 19.97
CA PRO A 135 4.05 -1.70 18.87
C PRO A 135 5.31 -2.50 19.21
N SER A 136 5.66 -3.48 18.36
CA SER A 136 6.97 -4.12 18.42
C SER A 136 7.91 -3.61 17.35
N TRP A 137 9.19 -3.92 17.53
CA TRP A 137 10.21 -3.72 16.49
C TRP A 137 9.86 -4.43 15.18
N GLY A 138 9.18 -5.58 15.21
CA GLY A 138 8.72 -6.23 13.99
C GLY A 138 7.64 -5.44 13.26
N ALA A 139 6.63 -4.93 13.98
CA ALA A 139 5.60 -4.06 13.41
C ALA A 139 6.19 -2.76 12.83
N ILE A 140 7.11 -2.13 13.57
CA ILE A 140 7.85 -0.94 13.13
C ILE A 140 8.66 -1.25 11.87
N GLY A 141 9.41 -2.35 11.86
CA GLY A 141 10.22 -2.77 10.71
C GLY A 141 9.36 -3.05 9.47
N HIS A 142 8.19 -3.67 9.65
CA HIS A 142 7.24 -3.92 8.56
C HIS A 142 6.72 -2.60 7.95
N GLN A 143 6.36 -1.64 8.81
CA GLN A 143 5.86 -0.34 8.38
C GLN A 143 6.95 0.49 7.67
N LEU A 144 8.16 0.52 8.21
CA LEU A 144 9.32 1.16 7.57
C LEU A 144 9.63 0.55 6.21
N ASN A 145 9.55 -0.78 6.08
CA ASN A 145 9.74 -1.46 4.80
C ASN A 145 8.70 -1.05 3.75
N ALA A 146 7.43 -0.92 4.14
CA ALA A 146 6.38 -0.43 3.24
C ALA A 146 6.58 1.05 2.85
N MET A 147 7.01 1.91 3.79
CA MET A 147 7.34 3.30 3.49
C MET A 147 8.55 3.41 2.55
N ALA A 148 9.57 2.56 2.71
CA ALA A 148 10.72 2.48 1.82
C ALA A 148 10.30 2.07 0.40
N LEU A 149 9.41 1.08 0.27
CA LEU A 149 8.84 0.67 -1.01
C LEU A 149 8.11 1.82 -1.71
N PHE A 150 7.22 2.52 -1.00
CA PHE A 150 6.52 3.67 -1.58
C PHE A 150 7.47 4.81 -1.92
N SER A 151 8.52 5.02 -1.13
CA SER A 151 9.53 6.05 -1.43
C SER A 151 10.23 5.74 -2.76
N TRP A 152 10.68 4.49 -2.94
CA TRP A 152 11.33 4.06 -4.19
C TRP A 152 10.36 4.10 -5.38
N THR A 153 9.16 3.53 -5.19
CA THR A 153 8.13 3.47 -6.23
C THR A 153 7.69 4.86 -6.67
N GLY A 154 7.48 5.77 -5.72
CA GLY A 154 7.12 7.16 -5.98
C GLY A 154 8.21 7.90 -6.74
N PHE A 155 9.47 7.74 -6.31
CA PHE A 155 10.63 8.34 -7.00
C PHE A 155 10.70 7.89 -8.47
N GLU A 156 10.61 6.58 -8.73
CA GLU A 156 10.63 6.06 -10.10
C GLU A 156 9.41 6.54 -10.90
N ALA A 157 8.22 6.55 -10.32
CA ALA A 157 7.01 7.02 -10.98
C ALA A 157 7.13 8.49 -11.44
N PHE A 158 7.61 9.39 -10.56
CA PHE A 158 7.83 10.79 -10.94
C PHE A 158 8.96 10.96 -11.95
N ARG A 159 10.05 10.19 -11.82
CA ARG A 159 11.15 10.20 -12.81
C ARG A 159 10.64 9.80 -14.21
N TYR A 160 9.88 8.72 -14.31
CA TYR A 160 9.29 8.27 -15.57
C TYR A 160 8.27 9.26 -16.11
N GLN A 161 7.47 9.88 -15.24
CA GLN A 161 6.55 10.93 -15.66
C GLN A 161 7.29 12.13 -16.27
N ALA A 162 8.40 12.57 -15.66
CA ALA A 162 9.20 13.67 -16.20
C ALA A 162 9.78 13.33 -17.59
N LEU A 163 10.23 12.09 -17.78
CA LEU A 163 10.70 11.61 -19.09
C LEU A 163 9.56 11.55 -20.13
N LEU A 164 8.39 11.06 -19.75
CA LEU A 164 7.23 11.01 -20.63
C LEU A 164 6.73 12.41 -20.99
N ARG A 165 6.81 13.39 -20.09
CA ARG A 165 6.50 14.80 -20.40
C ARG A 165 7.43 15.39 -21.45
N LYS A 166 8.73 15.08 -21.40
CA LYS A 166 9.67 15.49 -22.45
C LYS A 166 9.32 14.85 -23.80
N ARG A 167 8.93 13.58 -23.81
CA ARG A 167 8.49 12.87 -25.03
C ARG A 167 7.14 13.37 -25.55
N LEU A 168 6.23 13.77 -24.66
CA LEU A 168 4.94 14.36 -25.02
C LEU A 168 5.10 15.66 -25.79
N ALA A 169 6.04 16.51 -25.39
CA ALA A 169 6.36 17.75 -26.11
C ALA A 169 6.83 17.51 -27.56
N LEU A 170 7.28 16.28 -27.87
CA LEU A 170 7.70 15.86 -29.20
C LEU A 170 6.64 15.02 -29.94
N GLY A 171 5.46 14.81 -29.34
CA GLY A 171 4.42 13.93 -29.89
C GLY A 171 4.76 12.43 -29.84
N LEU A 172 5.76 12.03 -29.05
CA LEU A 172 6.28 10.64 -29.01
C LEU A 172 5.71 9.79 -27.86
N ALA A 173 4.78 10.31 -27.09
CA ALA A 173 4.22 9.63 -25.92
C ALA A 173 2.71 9.86 -25.80
N ASN A 174 2.04 8.96 -25.08
CA ASN A 174 0.61 9.08 -24.78
C ASN A 174 0.41 9.86 -23.46
N PRO A 175 -0.41 10.94 -23.47
CA PRO A 175 -0.63 11.79 -22.29
C PRO A 175 -1.28 11.04 -21.12
N VAL A 176 -2.13 10.05 -21.40
CA VAL A 176 -2.78 9.20 -20.39
C VAL A 176 -1.75 8.37 -19.62
N VAL A 177 -0.73 7.84 -20.31
CA VAL A 177 0.33 7.04 -19.67
C VAL A 177 1.18 7.92 -18.76
N ALA A 178 1.58 9.11 -19.21
CA ALA A 178 2.32 10.06 -18.37
C ALA A 178 1.52 10.46 -17.12
N ASN A 179 0.22 10.68 -17.28
CA ASN A 179 -0.68 11.00 -16.18
C ASN A 179 -0.83 9.82 -15.19
N ARG A 180 -0.85 8.57 -15.65
CA ARG A 180 -0.87 7.40 -14.75
C ARG A 180 0.36 7.33 -13.86
N PHE A 181 1.55 7.58 -14.42
CA PHE A 181 2.78 7.65 -13.62
C PHE A 181 2.74 8.80 -12.60
N PHE A 182 2.19 9.95 -12.97
CA PHE A 182 1.95 11.03 -12.00
C PHE A 182 1.05 10.58 -10.85
N LEU A 183 -0.12 10.00 -11.16
CA LEU A 183 -1.07 9.53 -10.15
C LEU A 183 -0.45 8.45 -9.25
N TRP A 184 0.35 7.55 -9.81
CA TRP A 184 1.06 6.52 -9.04
C TRP A 184 2.12 7.11 -8.09
N GLY A 185 2.80 8.17 -8.52
CA GLY A 185 3.67 8.96 -7.64
C GLY A 185 2.90 9.62 -6.49
N VAL A 186 1.72 10.19 -6.77
CA VAL A 186 0.85 10.79 -5.74
C VAL A 186 0.34 9.74 -4.75
N VAL A 187 -0.12 8.58 -5.24
CA VAL A 187 -0.47 7.40 -4.42
C VAL A 187 0.66 7.10 -3.43
N SER A 188 1.90 7.07 -3.91
CA SER A 188 3.06 6.73 -3.10
C SER A 188 3.31 7.75 -1.98
N ILE A 189 3.25 9.06 -2.28
CA ILE A 189 3.42 10.12 -1.27
C ILE A 189 2.32 10.04 -0.21
N PHE A 190 1.06 9.96 -0.63
CA PHE A 190 -0.05 9.98 0.32
C PHE A 190 -0.17 8.68 1.12
N SER A 191 0.32 7.55 0.58
CA SER A 191 0.49 6.31 1.34
C SER A 191 1.53 6.50 2.46
N ILE A 192 2.69 7.10 2.17
CA ILE A 192 3.70 7.42 3.20
C ILE A 192 3.12 8.34 4.28
N ILE A 193 2.38 9.38 3.90
CA ILE A 193 1.71 10.29 4.85
C ILE A 193 0.74 9.51 5.75
N SER A 194 -0.08 8.62 5.18
CA SER A 194 -1.02 7.81 5.97
C SER A 194 -0.32 6.86 6.95
N MET A 195 0.90 6.41 6.63
CA MET A 195 1.66 5.48 7.46
C MET A 195 2.54 6.19 8.49
N ALA A 196 3.01 7.40 8.20
CA ALA A 196 3.90 8.15 9.09
C ALA A 196 3.24 8.50 10.43
N GLY A 197 1.96 8.89 10.42
CA GLY A 197 1.22 9.24 11.63
C GLY A 197 1.18 8.10 12.65
N PRO A 198 0.62 6.91 12.31
CA PRO A 198 0.60 5.76 13.19
C PRO A 198 2.00 5.30 13.64
N LEU A 199 3.00 5.36 12.74
CA LEU A 199 4.38 5.02 13.09
C LEU A 199 4.93 5.94 14.19
N ILE A 200 4.82 7.26 14.00
CA ILE A 200 5.34 8.25 14.95
C ILE A 200 4.60 8.13 16.29
N ALA A 201 3.28 7.97 16.26
CA ALA A 201 2.50 7.76 17.49
C ALA A 201 2.92 6.49 18.23
N GLY A 202 3.14 5.38 17.50
CA GLY A 202 3.65 4.14 18.07
C GLY A 202 5.03 4.30 18.72
N LEU A 203 5.94 5.04 18.08
CA LEU A 203 7.26 5.34 18.64
C LEU A 203 7.20 6.24 19.88
N MET A 204 6.19 7.10 19.98
CA MET A 204 5.96 7.97 21.14
C MET A 204 5.15 7.29 22.27
N GLY A 205 4.69 6.05 22.06
CA GLY A 205 3.79 5.36 23.00
C GLY A 205 2.40 6.03 23.12
N VAL A 206 1.99 6.79 22.11
CA VAL A 206 0.70 7.48 22.08
C VAL A 206 -0.33 6.58 21.39
N ASP A 207 -1.52 6.49 21.97
CA ASP A 207 -2.66 5.84 21.32
C ASP A 207 -3.03 6.61 20.04
N PHE A 208 -2.73 6.00 18.90
CA PHE A 208 -2.97 6.61 17.60
C PHE A 208 -4.45 6.66 17.23
N MET A 209 -5.31 5.82 17.83
CA MET A 209 -6.76 5.84 17.61
C MET A 209 -7.41 7.02 18.33
N ALA A 210 -6.85 7.44 19.47
CA ALA A 210 -7.27 8.62 20.22
C ALA A 210 -6.67 9.94 19.69
N ASN A 211 -5.63 9.88 18.85
CA ASN A 211 -4.91 11.06 18.41
C ASN A 211 -5.54 11.68 17.12
N PRO A 212 -6.13 12.89 17.19
CA PRO A 212 -6.82 13.50 16.06
C PRO A 212 -5.89 13.82 14.88
N TYR A 213 -4.61 14.09 15.12
CA TYR A 213 -3.64 14.36 14.05
C TYR A 213 -3.28 13.09 13.28
N VAL A 214 -3.18 11.95 13.97
CA VAL A 214 -2.97 10.66 13.31
C VAL A 214 -4.19 10.29 12.47
N LEU A 215 -5.39 10.39 13.03
CA LEU A 215 -6.64 10.14 12.29
C LEU A 215 -6.78 11.04 11.07
N LEU A 216 -6.40 12.32 11.18
CA LEU A 216 -6.40 13.25 10.05
C LEU A 216 -5.40 12.81 8.97
N SER A 217 -4.18 12.43 9.35
CA SER A 217 -3.16 11.96 8.40
C SER A 217 -3.58 10.69 7.64
N VAL A 218 -4.17 9.72 8.35
CA VAL A 218 -4.71 8.48 7.79
C VAL A 218 -5.90 8.77 6.88
N SER A 219 -6.78 9.69 7.28
CA SER A 219 -7.96 10.08 6.48
C SER A 219 -7.57 10.74 5.17
N VAL A 220 -6.69 11.76 5.23
CA VAL A 220 -6.25 12.49 4.03
C VAL A 220 -5.43 11.56 3.13
N GLY A 221 -4.47 10.83 3.71
CA GLY A 221 -3.63 9.89 2.97
C GLY A 221 -4.43 8.77 2.31
N GLY A 222 -5.34 8.13 3.05
CA GLY A 222 -6.19 7.05 2.56
C GLY A 222 -7.15 7.50 1.45
N LEU A 223 -7.87 8.60 1.66
CA LEU A 223 -8.83 9.12 0.67
C LEU A 223 -8.14 9.57 -0.62
N THR A 224 -7.05 10.33 -0.52
CA THR A 224 -6.29 10.77 -1.70
C THR A 224 -5.70 9.57 -2.44
N THR A 225 -5.16 8.59 -1.71
CA THR A 225 -4.66 7.35 -2.32
C THR A 225 -5.78 6.59 -3.02
N ALA A 226 -6.95 6.42 -2.40
CA ALA A 226 -8.10 5.73 -3.00
C ALA A 226 -8.53 6.38 -4.32
N VAL A 227 -8.70 7.71 -4.32
CA VAL A 227 -9.13 8.46 -5.50
C VAL A 227 -8.09 8.38 -6.62
N THR A 228 -6.82 8.61 -6.30
CA THR A 228 -5.74 8.61 -7.30
C THR A 228 -5.47 7.21 -7.86
N LEU A 229 -5.53 6.19 -7.02
CA LEU A 229 -5.45 4.78 -7.41
C LEU A 229 -6.60 4.41 -8.36
N TYR A 230 -7.83 4.79 -8.00
CA TYR A 230 -8.99 4.58 -8.85
C TYR A 230 -8.84 5.30 -10.20
N LEU A 231 -8.41 6.56 -10.22
CA LEU A 231 -8.21 7.30 -11.47
C LEU A 231 -7.06 6.74 -12.32
N ALA A 232 -6.00 6.19 -11.71
CA ALA A 232 -4.88 5.62 -12.44
C ALA A 232 -5.29 4.37 -13.22
N PHE A 233 -6.06 3.48 -12.58
CA PHE A 233 -6.39 2.18 -13.14
C PHE A 233 -7.79 2.11 -13.72
N LEU A 234 -8.78 2.77 -13.14
CA LEU A 234 -10.21 2.86 -13.52
C LEU A 234 -10.65 4.30 -13.92
N PRO A 235 -9.93 5.00 -14.82
CA PRO A 235 -10.28 6.37 -15.18
C PRO A 235 -11.66 6.46 -15.88
N PRO A 236 -12.57 7.34 -15.43
CA PRO A 236 -13.80 7.64 -16.17
C PRO A 236 -13.51 8.24 -17.56
N LYS A 237 -14.37 7.98 -18.55
CA LYS A 237 -14.20 8.51 -19.93
C LYS A 237 -14.11 10.05 -19.98
N ALA A 238 -14.81 10.75 -19.08
CA ALA A 238 -14.72 12.21 -18.97
C ALA A 238 -13.32 12.67 -18.52
N TYR A 239 -12.70 11.92 -17.60
CA TYR A 239 -11.33 12.20 -17.14
C TYR A 239 -10.31 12.01 -18.27
N LEU A 240 -10.40 10.90 -19.02
CA LEU A 240 -9.51 10.65 -20.16
C LEU A 240 -9.59 11.75 -21.22
N ARG A 241 -10.82 12.14 -21.61
CA ARG A 241 -11.05 13.25 -22.55
C ARG A 241 -10.45 14.58 -22.09
N ARG A 242 -10.47 14.84 -20.77
CA ARG A 242 -9.86 16.05 -20.20
C ARG A 242 -8.33 16.01 -20.32
N ILE A 243 -7.71 14.88 -20.04
CA ILE A 243 -6.25 14.72 -20.14
C ILE A 243 -5.79 14.88 -21.58
N GLU A 244 -6.46 14.23 -22.53
CA GLU A 244 -6.15 14.31 -23.97
C GLU A 244 -6.24 15.75 -24.51
N ARG A 245 -7.28 16.50 -24.12
CA ARG A 245 -7.45 17.92 -24.50
C ARG A 245 -6.41 18.85 -23.91
N SER A 246 -5.84 18.51 -22.75
CA SER A 246 -4.82 19.35 -22.10
C SER A 246 -3.43 19.20 -22.72
N SER A 247 -3.25 18.20 -23.59
CA SER A 247 -1.98 17.90 -24.26
C SER A 247 -1.94 18.27 -25.74
N SER A 248 -3.07 18.71 -26.32
CA SER A 248 -3.17 19.27 -27.67
C SER A 248 -2.96 20.77 -27.64
#